data_AF-A0A918CKV7-F1
#
_entry.id   AF-A0A918CKV7-F1
#
_cell.length_a   1.000
_cell.length_b   1.000
_cell.length_c   1.000
_cell.angle_alpha   90.00
_cell.angle_beta   90.00
_cell.angle_gamma   90.00
#
_symmetry.space_group_name_H-M   'P 1'
#
loop_
_entity.id
_entity.type
_entity.pdbx_description
1 polymer ?
#
loop_
_entity_poly.entity_id
_entity_poly.type
_entity_poly.pdbx_seq_one_letter_code
_entity_poly.pdbx_strand_id
1 'polypeptide(L)'
;MLARVLTGTVRQAIPTGGQLTLQSNPARPEFSDALVSVRVGADGRFQLPLPDRHRVSKLLVSFTDALSPDCRVNLNESRPQARHFAVETLLFYPTGSATPVYLLQKRPGAGERLKPGDYAVVYYYADLASSATGTVTCPAYTMTLATHFAAGWNAVVYTVDAVSSTGEVTGFSLRTPRQLPPARF
;
A
#
# COMPACT_ATOMS: atom_id res chain seq x y z
N MET A 1 13.78 -8.98 -11.43
CA MET A 1 14.07 -8.19 -10.22
C MET A 1 13.00 -7.10 -10.14
N LEU A 2 12.04 -7.18 -9.23
CA LEU A 2 10.94 -6.20 -9.12
C LEU A 2 11.47 -4.87 -8.54
N ALA A 3 10.86 -3.76 -8.95
CA ALA A 3 11.40 -2.41 -8.85
C ALA A 3 11.80 -2.00 -7.42
N ARG A 4 13.00 -1.40 -7.28
CA ARG A 4 13.48 -0.75 -6.04
C ARG A 4 12.98 0.69 -5.89
N VAL A 5 12.14 1.14 -6.81
CA VAL A 5 11.71 2.53 -6.95
C VAL A 5 10.22 2.54 -7.24
N LEU A 6 9.48 3.35 -6.50
CA LEU A 6 8.12 3.74 -6.78
C LEU A 6 8.15 4.91 -7.76
N THR A 7 7.63 4.70 -8.96
CA THR A 7 7.48 5.77 -9.96
C THR A 7 6.01 6.13 -10.11
N GLY A 8 5.72 7.41 -10.25
CA GLY A 8 4.36 7.87 -10.47
C GLY A 8 4.31 9.30 -11.00
N THR A 9 3.09 9.79 -11.20
CA THR A 9 2.81 11.18 -11.53
C THR A 9 1.72 11.66 -10.60
N VAL A 10 1.95 12.79 -9.93
CA VAL A 10 0.90 13.45 -9.16
C VAL A 10 -0.04 14.12 -10.16
N ARG A 11 -1.25 13.57 -10.34
CA ARG A 11 -2.26 14.14 -11.25
C ARG A 11 -3.07 15.24 -10.55
N GLN A 12 -3.36 16.29 -11.32
CA GLN A 12 -4.20 17.48 -11.09
C GLN A 12 -4.99 17.55 -9.76
N ALA A 13 -4.44 18.31 -8.82
CA ALA A 13 -5.11 19.08 -7.75
C ALA A 13 -4.06 19.74 -6.83
N ILE A 14 -2.78 19.36 -6.98
CA ILE A 14 -1.70 19.82 -6.13
C ILE A 14 -0.66 20.57 -6.97
N PRO A 15 -0.22 21.80 -6.57
CA PRO A 15 0.78 22.56 -7.29
C PRO A 15 2.03 21.73 -7.58
N THR A 16 2.61 21.90 -8.77
CA THR A 16 3.91 21.33 -9.12
C THR A 16 4.98 21.90 -8.19
N GLY A 17 5.86 21.04 -7.68
CA GLY A 17 6.88 21.41 -6.70
C GLY A 17 6.46 21.10 -5.27
N GLY A 18 7.23 20.24 -4.61
CA GLY A 18 6.98 19.77 -3.26
C GLY A 18 7.83 18.56 -2.93
N GLN A 19 7.57 17.99 -1.76
CA GLN A 19 8.26 16.80 -1.25
C GLN A 19 7.28 15.65 -1.11
N LEU A 20 7.60 14.51 -1.69
CA LEU A 20 6.92 13.25 -1.44
C LEU A 20 7.68 12.50 -0.35
N THR A 21 6.96 12.02 0.67
CA THR A 21 7.52 11.28 1.80
C THR A 21 6.75 9.98 2.01
N LEU A 22 7.46 8.86 2.07
CA LEU A 22 6.93 7.61 2.60
C LEU A 22 7.02 7.61 4.13
N GLN A 23 5.94 7.24 4.82
CA GLN A 23 5.89 7.15 6.28
C GLN A 23 5.37 5.80 6.76
N SER A 24 5.75 5.42 7.98
CA SER A 24 5.43 4.13 8.62
C SER A 24 3.97 3.95 9.01
N ASN A 25 3.23 5.01 9.30
CA ASN A 25 1.78 4.97 9.54
C ASN A 25 1.18 6.40 9.47
N PRO A 26 0.43 6.76 8.42
CA PRO A 26 -0.14 8.10 8.30
C PRO A 26 -1.34 8.35 9.23
N ALA A 27 -2.01 7.28 9.70
CA ALA A 27 -3.19 7.40 10.55
C ALA A 27 -2.85 7.72 12.01
N ARG A 28 -1.55 7.69 12.36
CA ARG A 28 -1.04 8.08 13.69
C ARG A 28 0.18 8.98 13.51
N PRO A 29 -0.01 10.30 13.33
CA PRO A 29 1.05 11.26 13.02
C PRO A 29 2.24 11.20 14.00
N GLU A 30 1.97 10.89 15.26
CA GLU A 30 2.96 10.73 16.33
C GLU A 30 3.91 9.52 16.14
N PHE A 31 3.58 8.59 15.24
CA PHE A 31 4.39 7.41 14.90
C PHE A 31 4.85 7.41 13.43
N SER A 32 4.76 8.56 12.76
CA SER A 32 5.02 8.70 11.32
C SER A 32 6.48 9.03 11.02
N ASP A 33 7.38 8.08 11.29
CA ASP A 33 8.79 8.23 10.89
C ASP A 33 8.88 8.37 9.37
N ALA A 34 9.52 9.43 8.90
CA ALA A 34 9.84 9.60 7.49
C ALA A 34 10.85 8.53 7.07
N LEU A 35 10.43 7.59 6.22
CA LEU A 35 11.25 6.48 5.77
C LEU A 35 12.12 6.88 4.58
N VAL A 36 11.54 7.58 3.61
CA VAL A 36 12.25 8.10 2.43
C VAL A 36 11.51 9.35 1.97
N SER A 37 12.24 10.36 1.50
CA SER A 37 11.66 11.52 0.84
C SER A 37 12.35 11.88 -0.47
N VAL A 38 11.59 12.39 -1.44
CA VAL A 38 12.11 12.89 -2.72
C VAL A 38 11.38 14.17 -3.14
N ARG A 39 12.06 15.01 -3.91
CA ARG A 39 11.40 16.14 -4.57
C ARG A 39 10.62 15.65 -5.78
N VAL A 40 9.41 16.16 -5.95
CA VAL A 40 8.62 15.94 -7.17
C VAL A 40 9.09 16.91 -8.25
N GLY A 41 9.29 16.40 -9.46
CA GLY A 41 9.69 17.19 -10.62
C GLY A 41 8.65 18.25 -10.99
N ALA A 42 9.05 19.24 -11.77
CA ALA A 42 8.15 20.28 -12.28
C ALA A 42 7.03 19.71 -13.17
N ASP A 43 7.24 18.53 -13.77
CA ASP A 43 6.26 17.78 -14.56
C ASP A 43 5.33 16.89 -13.71
N GLY A 44 5.40 17.00 -12.37
CA GLY A 44 4.62 16.20 -11.43
C GLY A 44 5.11 14.76 -11.30
N ARG A 45 6.20 14.36 -11.98
CA ARG A 45 6.76 13.00 -11.89
C ARG A 45 7.67 12.87 -10.68
N PHE A 46 7.70 11.66 -10.11
CA PHE A 46 8.62 11.32 -9.04
C PHE A 46 9.21 9.93 -9.21
N GLN A 47 10.39 9.75 -8.63
CA GLN A 47 11.05 8.45 -8.44
C GLN A 47 11.42 8.35 -6.97
N LEU A 48 10.63 7.59 -6.21
CA LEU A 48 10.81 7.41 -4.77
C LEU A 48 11.44 6.05 -4.51
N PRO A 49 12.71 5.97 -4.05
CA PRO A 49 13.30 4.68 -3.74
C PRO A 49 12.54 4.03 -2.57
N LEU A 50 12.38 2.71 -2.64
CA LEU A 50 11.85 1.95 -1.53
C LEU A 50 12.89 1.90 -0.39
N PRO A 51 12.47 2.03 0.89
CA PRO A 51 13.40 2.04 2.00
C PRO A 51 14.20 0.74 2.09
N ASP A 52 15.41 0.84 2.62
CA ASP A 52 16.23 -0.33 2.90
C ASP A 52 15.65 -1.16 4.06
N ARG A 53 16.19 -2.37 4.20
CA ARG A 53 15.80 -3.33 5.25
C ARG A 53 15.90 -2.73 6.67
N HIS A 54 16.93 -1.94 6.96
CA HIS A 54 17.16 -1.41 8.30
C HIS A 54 16.08 -0.38 8.69
N ARG A 55 15.60 0.40 7.73
CA ARG A 55 14.50 1.36 7.94
C ARG A 55 13.15 0.68 8.19
N VAL A 56 12.89 -0.46 7.54
CA VAL A 56 11.60 -1.17 7.67
C VAL A 56 11.59 -2.26 8.73
N SER A 57 12.74 -2.76 9.20
CA SER A 57 12.79 -3.95 10.06
C SER A 57 12.03 -3.80 11.38
N LYS A 58 11.96 -2.57 11.92
CA LYS A 58 11.23 -2.26 13.17
C LYS A 58 9.72 -2.13 12.97
N LEU A 59 9.25 -2.10 11.72
CA LEU A 59 7.86 -1.91 11.32
C LEU A 59 7.20 -3.20 10.84
N LEU A 60 7.96 -4.31 10.85
CA LEU A 60 7.49 -5.59 10.35
C LEU A 60 6.49 -6.22 11.31
N VAL A 61 5.33 -6.58 10.77
CA VAL A 61 4.22 -7.22 11.50
C VAL A 61 3.83 -8.54 10.82
N SER A 62 3.25 -9.48 11.57
CA SER A 62 2.62 -10.66 10.95
C SER A 62 1.29 -10.28 10.30
N PHE A 63 0.75 -11.10 9.39
CA PHE A 63 -0.56 -10.84 8.77
C PHE A 63 -1.67 -10.78 9.81
N THR A 64 -1.59 -11.62 10.83
CA THR A 64 -2.58 -11.66 11.90
C THR A 64 -2.49 -10.46 12.83
N ASP A 65 -1.28 -9.98 13.17
CA ASP A 65 -1.11 -8.83 14.08
C ASP A 65 -1.58 -7.51 13.46
N ALA A 66 -1.57 -7.41 12.13
CA ALA A 66 -2.04 -6.24 11.40
C ALA A 66 -3.57 -6.14 11.36
N LEU A 67 -4.30 -7.19 11.73
CA LEU A 67 -5.75 -7.26 11.63
C LEU A 67 -6.43 -6.85 12.93
N SER A 68 -7.65 -6.32 12.80
CA SER A 68 -8.51 -6.02 13.94
C SER A 68 -8.92 -7.33 14.64
N PRO A 69 -9.06 -7.34 15.98
CA PRO A 69 -9.37 -8.55 16.75
C PRO A 69 -10.76 -9.15 16.45
N ASP A 70 -11.64 -8.40 15.79
CA ASP A 70 -12.97 -8.85 15.33
C ASP A 70 -12.95 -9.57 13.97
N CYS A 71 -11.78 -9.63 13.31
CA CYS A 71 -11.63 -10.31 12.04
C CYS A 71 -11.50 -11.84 12.25
N ARG A 72 -12.26 -12.60 11.46
CA ARG A 72 -12.10 -14.05 11.32
C ARG A 72 -11.07 -14.35 10.24
N VAL A 73 -10.03 -15.08 10.59
CA VAL A 73 -8.90 -15.40 9.71
C VAL A 73 -8.96 -16.87 9.33
N ASN A 74 -9.03 -17.15 8.03
CA ASN A 74 -8.92 -18.49 7.48
C ASN A 74 -7.84 -18.48 6.39
N LEU A 75 -6.58 -18.54 6.82
CA LEU A 75 -5.42 -18.49 5.94
C LEU A 75 -4.61 -19.79 6.05
N ASN A 76 -4.14 -20.25 4.90
CA ASN A 76 -3.07 -21.23 4.80
C ASN A 76 -1.77 -20.48 4.48
N GLU A 77 -0.86 -20.43 5.46
CA GLU A 77 0.42 -19.75 5.36
C GLU A 77 1.56 -20.76 5.28
N SER A 78 2.43 -20.62 4.29
CA SER A 78 3.61 -21.50 4.19
C SER A 78 4.63 -21.24 5.29
N ARG A 79 4.60 -20.05 5.90
CA ARG A 79 5.49 -19.60 6.99
C ARG A 79 4.75 -18.59 7.89
N PRO A 80 4.03 -19.03 8.92
CA PRO A 80 3.26 -18.16 9.81
C PRO A 80 4.10 -17.10 10.54
N GLN A 81 5.41 -17.31 10.68
CA GLN A 81 6.35 -16.38 11.30
C GLN A 81 6.89 -15.30 10.34
N ALA A 82 6.53 -15.34 9.05
CA ALA A 82 6.96 -14.32 8.10
C ALA A 82 6.31 -12.98 8.44
N ARG A 83 7.09 -11.91 8.44
CA ARG A 83 6.61 -10.56 8.76
C ARG A 83 6.75 -9.66 7.57
N HIS A 84 5.86 -8.67 7.49
CA HIS A 84 5.78 -7.77 6.36
C HIS A 84 5.54 -6.33 6.78
N PHE A 85 5.85 -5.42 5.86
CA PHE A 85 5.53 -4.00 5.95
C PHE A 85 4.94 -3.55 4.61
N ALA A 86 3.75 -2.94 4.66
CA ALA A 86 3.03 -2.49 3.48
C ALA A 86 3.19 -0.99 3.27
N VAL A 87 3.45 -0.59 2.02
CA VAL A 87 3.36 0.80 1.58
C VAL A 87 1.98 1.01 0.99
N GLU A 88 1.05 1.50 1.81
CA GLU A 88 -0.32 1.78 1.36
C GLU A 88 -0.54 3.28 1.06
N THR A 89 0.20 4.13 1.76
CA THR A 89 0.01 5.59 1.75
C THR A 89 1.35 6.31 1.72
N LEU A 90 1.40 7.38 0.94
CA LEU A 90 2.48 8.36 0.86
C LEU A 90 1.93 9.72 1.27
N LEU A 91 2.78 10.60 1.78
CA LEU A 91 2.43 11.99 2.04
C LEU A 91 3.11 12.90 1.04
N PHE A 92 2.36 13.85 0.49
CA PHE A 92 2.88 14.92 -0.33
C PHE A 92 2.76 16.25 0.39
N TYR A 93 3.86 17.00 0.46
CA TYR A 93 3.93 18.33 1.02
C TYR A 93 4.15 19.33 -0.11
N PRO A 94 3.12 20.13 -0.49
CA PRO A 94 3.28 21.21 -1.43
C PRO A 94 4.31 22.23 -0.94
N THR A 95 5.07 22.84 -1.84
CA THR A 95 5.99 23.94 -1.48
C THR A 95 5.25 25.04 -0.74
N GLY A 96 5.73 25.43 0.44
CA GLY A 96 5.11 26.48 1.27
C GLY A 96 3.90 26.03 2.09
N SER A 97 3.54 24.74 2.07
CA SER A 97 2.49 24.16 2.92
C SER A 97 3.08 23.33 4.06
N ALA A 98 2.53 23.50 5.27
CA ALA A 98 2.79 22.62 6.40
C ALA A 98 1.83 21.41 6.45
N THR A 99 0.74 21.46 5.68
CA THR A 99 -0.30 20.43 5.66
C THR A 99 0.01 19.39 4.56
N PRO A 100 0.16 18.10 4.92
CA PRO A 100 0.34 17.05 3.93
C PRO A 100 -0.97 16.72 3.20
N VAL A 101 -0.83 16.31 1.95
CA VAL A 101 -1.86 15.62 1.18
C VAL A 101 -1.53 14.13 1.18
N TYR A 102 -2.50 13.29 1.54
CA TYR A 102 -2.33 11.85 1.51
C TYR A 102 -2.42 11.36 0.07
N LEU A 103 -1.28 10.98 -0.49
CA LEU A 103 -1.19 10.25 -1.74
C LEU A 103 -1.20 8.78 -1.41
N LEU A 104 -2.37 8.19 -1.44
CA LEU A 104 -2.45 6.74 -1.41
C LEU A 104 -1.76 6.22 -2.67
N GLN A 105 -1.05 5.10 -2.55
CA GLN A 105 -0.45 4.47 -3.70
C GLN A 105 -1.58 3.89 -4.54
N LYS A 106 -2.18 4.77 -5.35
CA LYS A 106 -3.39 4.52 -6.11
C LYS A 106 -4.58 4.01 -5.26
N ARG A 107 -4.82 4.54 -4.05
CA ARG A 107 -6.24 4.64 -3.65
C ARG A 107 -6.79 5.87 -4.35
N PRO A 108 -7.99 5.78 -4.91
CA PRO A 108 -8.64 6.91 -5.55
C PRO A 108 -8.73 8.08 -4.55
N GLY A 109 -8.77 9.31 -5.07
CA GLY A 109 -8.73 10.51 -4.25
C GLY A 109 -9.75 10.49 -3.11
N ALA A 110 -9.49 11.25 -2.04
CA ALA A 110 -10.51 11.44 -1.00
C ALA A 110 -11.80 11.96 -1.66
N GLY A 111 -12.86 11.14 -1.67
CA GLY A 111 -14.16 11.45 -2.29
C GLY A 111 -14.46 10.73 -3.61
N GLU A 112 -13.54 9.96 -4.17
CA GLU A 112 -13.80 9.16 -5.37
C GLU A 112 -14.51 7.83 -5.04
N ARG A 113 -15.58 7.50 -5.76
CA ARG A 113 -16.34 6.25 -5.60
C ARG A 113 -15.64 5.10 -6.32
N LEU A 114 -15.17 4.11 -5.56
CA LEU A 114 -14.63 2.86 -6.09
C LEU A 114 -15.73 2.00 -6.73
N LYS A 115 -15.33 1.17 -7.70
CA LYS A 115 -16.19 0.13 -8.29
C LYS A 115 -15.47 -1.23 -8.37
N PRO A 116 -16.23 -2.34 -8.46
CA PRO A 116 -15.65 -3.65 -8.73
C PRO A 116 -14.76 -3.64 -9.98
N GLY A 117 -13.59 -4.26 -9.87
CA GLY A 117 -12.55 -4.32 -10.91
C GLY A 117 -11.54 -3.17 -10.88
N ASP A 118 -11.77 -2.12 -10.07
CA ASP A 118 -10.71 -1.14 -9.79
C ASP A 118 -9.56 -1.83 -9.05
N TYR A 119 -8.32 -1.41 -9.34
CA TYR A 119 -7.15 -2.00 -8.70
C TYR A 119 -6.05 -1.00 -8.42
N ALA A 120 -5.21 -1.33 -7.43
CA ALA A 120 -4.00 -0.61 -7.06
C ALA A 120 -2.81 -1.55 -6.97
N VAL A 121 -1.60 -1.01 -7.10
CA VAL A 121 -0.37 -1.76 -6.81
C VAL A 121 0.15 -1.29 -5.46
N VAL A 122 0.21 -2.22 -4.51
CA VAL A 122 0.72 -2.02 -3.15
C VAL A 122 2.06 -2.72 -3.02
N TYR A 123 3.03 -2.07 -2.39
CA TYR A 123 4.37 -2.64 -2.23
C TYR A 123 4.54 -3.18 -0.82
N TYR A 124 4.96 -4.43 -0.73
CA TYR A 124 5.19 -5.12 0.53
C TYR A 124 6.68 -5.47 0.66
N TYR A 125 7.29 -5.12 1.78
CA TYR A 125 8.54 -5.73 2.18
C TYR A 125 8.22 -6.99 2.99
N ALA A 126 8.83 -8.13 2.68
CA ALA A 126 8.76 -9.36 3.46
C ALA A 126 10.15 -9.74 3.97
N ASP A 127 10.30 -10.09 5.25
CA ASP A 127 11.60 -10.51 5.79
C ASP A 127 12.02 -11.91 5.32
N LEU A 128 11.05 -12.76 5.01
CA LEU A 128 11.22 -14.12 4.53
C LEU A 128 10.36 -14.36 3.30
N ALA A 129 10.79 -15.26 2.42
CA ALA A 129 9.94 -15.75 1.34
C ALA A 129 8.81 -16.61 1.93
N SER A 130 7.57 -16.34 1.53
CA SER A 130 6.36 -16.97 2.07
C SER A 130 5.20 -16.90 1.08
N SER A 131 4.14 -17.65 1.33
CA SER A 131 2.86 -17.51 0.63
C SER A 131 1.71 -17.57 1.62
N ALA A 132 0.65 -16.83 1.32
CA ALA A 132 -0.60 -16.86 2.07
C ALA A 132 -1.78 -16.98 1.09
N THR A 133 -2.65 -17.96 1.34
CA THR A 133 -3.89 -18.15 0.58
C THR A 133 -5.07 -18.31 1.51
N GLY A 134 -6.20 -17.69 1.18
CA GLY A 134 -7.44 -17.86 1.95
C GLY A 134 -8.21 -16.55 2.09
N THR A 135 -8.95 -16.42 3.19
CA THR A 135 -9.81 -15.25 3.42
C THR A 135 -9.66 -14.68 4.83
N VAL A 136 -9.87 -13.37 4.93
CA VAL A 136 -10.03 -12.64 6.18
C VAL A 136 -11.38 -11.93 6.10
N THR A 137 -12.25 -12.16 7.07
CA THR A 137 -13.57 -11.53 7.14
C THR A 137 -13.66 -10.68 8.39
N CYS A 138 -13.75 -9.37 8.22
CA CYS A 138 -13.99 -8.40 9.28
C CYS A 138 -15.43 -7.86 9.17
N PRO A 139 -15.97 -7.15 10.19
CA PRO A 139 -17.35 -6.63 10.11
C PRO A 139 -17.62 -5.71 8.92
N ALA A 140 -16.61 -4.93 8.50
CA ALA A 140 -16.74 -3.97 7.40
C ALA A 140 -16.40 -4.55 6.02
N TYR A 141 -15.61 -5.62 5.93
CA TYR A 141 -15.13 -6.12 4.65
C TYR A 141 -14.67 -7.58 4.67
N THR A 142 -14.60 -8.19 3.49
CA THR A 142 -13.91 -9.46 3.25
C THR A 142 -12.69 -9.26 2.35
N MET A 143 -11.56 -9.80 2.75
CA MET A 143 -10.31 -9.81 2.00
C MET A 143 -9.98 -11.25 1.56
N THR A 144 -9.66 -11.44 0.29
CA THR A 144 -9.12 -12.72 -0.24
C THR A 144 -7.63 -12.59 -0.53
N LEU A 145 -6.82 -13.51 -0.02
CA LEU A 145 -5.37 -13.53 -0.25
C LEU A 145 -5.01 -14.66 -1.22
N ALA A 146 -4.16 -14.32 -2.19
CA ALA A 146 -3.43 -15.26 -3.02
C ALA A 146 -2.03 -14.68 -3.30
N THR A 147 -1.22 -14.56 -2.25
CA THR A 147 0.09 -13.91 -2.29
C THR A 147 1.22 -14.93 -2.26
N HIS A 148 2.27 -14.62 -3.01
CA HIS A 148 3.55 -15.31 -3.01
C HIS A 148 4.64 -14.24 -2.88
N PHE A 149 5.22 -14.11 -1.70
CA PHE A 149 6.26 -13.15 -1.39
C PHE A 149 7.64 -13.79 -1.56
N ALA A 150 8.52 -13.12 -2.29
CA ALA A 150 9.95 -13.30 -2.15
C ALA A 150 10.45 -12.56 -0.90
N ALA A 151 11.61 -12.92 -0.36
CA ALA A 151 12.26 -12.09 0.64
C ALA A 151 12.66 -10.73 0.02
N GLY A 152 12.39 -9.64 0.73
CA GLY A 152 12.58 -8.27 0.28
C GLY A 152 11.30 -7.64 -0.28
N TRP A 153 11.46 -6.74 -1.25
CA TRP A 153 10.36 -5.97 -1.82
C TRP A 153 9.57 -6.76 -2.87
N ASN A 154 8.25 -6.72 -2.73
CA ASN A 154 7.26 -7.35 -3.58
C ASN A 154 6.22 -6.33 -3.99
N ALA A 155 5.66 -6.50 -5.19
CA ALA A 155 4.50 -5.76 -5.63
C ALA A 155 3.28 -6.67 -5.59
N VAL A 156 2.19 -6.18 -5.02
CA VAL A 156 0.92 -6.88 -4.84
C VAL A 156 -0.16 -6.07 -5.51
N VAL A 157 -1.08 -6.73 -6.21
CA VAL A 157 -2.25 -6.09 -6.77
C VAL A 157 -3.39 -6.21 -5.77
N TYR A 158 -3.87 -5.06 -5.32
CA TYR A 158 -5.12 -4.91 -4.60
C TYR A 158 -6.25 -4.73 -5.63
N THR A 159 -7.27 -5.58 -5.63
CA THR A 159 -8.42 -5.46 -6.54
C THR A 159 -9.70 -5.32 -5.74
N VAL A 160 -10.52 -4.33 -6.07
CA VAL A 160 -11.86 -4.16 -5.50
C VAL A 160 -12.77 -5.21 -6.11
N ASP A 161 -13.32 -6.09 -5.28
CA ASP A 161 -14.21 -7.16 -5.71
C ASP A 161 -15.68 -6.78 -5.43
N ALA A 162 -15.95 -6.01 -4.38
CA ALA A 162 -17.29 -5.56 -4.01
C ALA A 162 -17.28 -4.20 -3.29
N VAL A 163 -18.36 -3.44 -3.47
CA VAL A 163 -18.64 -2.17 -2.79
C VAL A 163 -20.06 -2.15 -2.23
N SER A 164 -20.28 -1.41 -1.15
CA SER A 164 -21.60 -1.16 -0.56
C SER A 164 -22.42 -0.19 -1.44
N SER A 165 -23.70 -0.01 -1.10
CA SER A 165 -24.56 1.00 -1.74
C SER A 165 -24.10 2.44 -1.50
N THR A 166 -23.32 2.69 -0.45
CA THR A 166 -22.72 4.00 -0.14
C THR A 166 -21.35 4.22 -0.82
N GLY A 167 -20.83 3.21 -1.52
CA GLY A 167 -19.55 3.27 -2.24
C GLY A 167 -18.33 2.87 -1.43
N GLU A 168 -18.51 2.26 -0.25
CA GLU A 168 -17.42 1.75 0.58
C GLU A 168 -16.97 0.37 0.09
N VAL A 169 -15.68 0.07 0.15
CA VAL A 169 -15.19 -1.26 -0.23
C VAL A 169 -15.56 -2.29 0.83
N THR A 170 -16.35 -3.29 0.43
CA THR A 170 -16.78 -4.40 1.28
C THR A 170 -16.12 -5.72 0.90
N GLY A 171 -15.45 -5.78 -0.26
CA GLY A 171 -14.75 -6.96 -0.72
C GLY A 171 -13.53 -6.60 -1.56
N PHE A 172 -12.39 -7.22 -1.30
CA PHE A 172 -11.18 -7.04 -2.11
C PHE A 172 -10.26 -8.25 -2.09
N SER A 173 -9.33 -8.29 -3.05
CA SER A 173 -8.33 -9.34 -3.14
C SER A 173 -6.91 -8.80 -3.26
N LEU A 174 -5.97 -9.48 -2.61
CA LEU A 174 -4.53 -9.22 -2.66
C LEU A 174 -3.84 -10.37 -3.38
N ARG A 175 -3.12 -10.07 -4.47
CA ARG A 175 -2.46 -11.09 -5.29
C ARG A 175 -1.05 -10.68 -5.68
N THR A 176 -0.09 -11.60 -5.63
CA THR A 176 1.21 -11.36 -6.27
C THR A 176 1.08 -11.66 -7.77
N PRO A 177 1.15 -10.67 -8.66
CA PRO A 177 0.99 -10.92 -10.08
C PRO A 177 2.28 -11.49 -10.69
N ARG A 178 2.15 -12.29 -11.75
CA ARG A 178 3.31 -12.67 -12.58
C ARG A 178 3.89 -11.49 -13.35
N GLN A 179 3.03 -10.56 -13.76
CA GLN A 179 3.38 -9.31 -14.42
C GLN A 179 2.48 -8.20 -13.87
N LEU A 180 3.08 -7.05 -13.54
CA LEU A 180 2.30 -5.92 -13.05
C LEU A 180 1.33 -5.44 -14.14
N PRO A 181 0.04 -5.29 -13.83
CA PRO A 181 -0.87 -4.65 -14.77
C PRO A 181 -0.42 -3.20 -14.99
N PRO A 182 -0.74 -2.59 -16.15
CA PRO A 182 -0.54 -1.16 -16.34
C PRO A 182 -1.18 -0.41 -15.16
N ALA A 183 -0.54 0.62 -14.62
CA ALA A 183 -1.20 1.42 -13.59
C ALA A 183 -2.40 2.15 -14.21
N ARG A 184 -3.62 1.60 -14.05
CA ARG A 184 -4.86 2.27 -14.45
C ARG A 184 -5.27 3.33 -13.42
N PHE A 185 -4.55 4.42 -13.24
CA PHE A 185 -4.96 5.74 -12.67
C PHE A 185 -3.67 6.59 -12.61
#